data_AF-A0A9W6YRI6-F1
#
_entry.id   AF-A0A9W6YRI6-F1
#
_cell.length_a   1.000
_cell.length_b   1.000
_cell.length_c   1.000
_cell.angle_alpha   90.00
_cell.angle_beta   90.00
_cell.angle_gamma   90.00
#
_symmetry.space_group_name_H-M   'P 1'
#
loop_
_entity.id
_entity.type
_entity.pdbx_description
1 polymer ?
#
loop_
_entity_poly.entity_id
_entity_poly.type
_entity_poly.pdbx_seq_one_letter_code
_entity_poly.pdbx_strand_id
1 'polypeptide(L)'
;MAEKRTDKKIEKRSEKKIDKKAEYEKLKKQLKAAINRKKDLDQQLAKLEEDIFNKETKYLSEGATHGNIIKGFENFTKNSSSSAARNKKIQFTDEDRIFSLSSSTYVRHLKRIIASNANGEMNAAVSDDEVDSEGTGSSRSRKR
;
A
#
# COMPACT_ATOMS: atom_id res chain seq x y z
N MET A 1 -57.09 -10.72 -28.10
CA MET A 1 -55.75 -10.32 -28.59
C MET A 1 -54.91 -9.57 -27.55
N ALA A 2 -55.50 -8.94 -26.53
CA ALA A 2 -54.79 -8.16 -25.51
C ALA A 2 -54.04 -9.01 -24.44
N GLU A 3 -54.57 -10.18 -24.09
CA GLU A 3 -54.04 -11.05 -23.03
C GLU A 3 -52.66 -11.66 -23.39
N LYS A 4 -52.47 -12.07 -24.65
CA LYS A 4 -51.16 -12.56 -25.14
C LYS A 4 -50.04 -11.50 -25.09
N ARG A 5 -50.37 -10.20 -24.95
CA ARG A 5 -49.38 -9.11 -24.88
C ARG A 5 -48.91 -8.84 -23.46
N THR A 6 -49.69 -9.18 -22.43
CA THR A 6 -49.32 -8.98 -21.02
C THR A 6 -48.35 -10.05 -20.55
N ASP A 7 -48.54 -11.31 -20.95
CA ASP A 7 -47.66 -12.42 -20.56
C ASP A 7 -46.25 -12.24 -21.11
N LYS A 8 -46.14 -11.88 -22.40
CA LYS A 8 -44.87 -11.54 -23.06
C LYS A 8 -44.12 -10.38 -22.40
N LYS A 9 -44.85 -9.45 -21.76
CA LYS A 9 -44.26 -8.30 -21.06
C LYS A 9 -43.77 -8.68 -19.66
N ILE A 10 -44.40 -9.65 -19.02
CA ILE A 10 -44.01 -10.18 -17.72
C ILE A 10 -42.75 -11.04 -17.88
N GLU A 11 -42.71 -11.93 -18.87
CA GLU A 11 -41.59 -12.81 -19.18
C GLU A 11 -40.31 -12.01 -19.49
N LYS A 12 -40.40 -10.99 -20.36
CA LYS A 12 -39.28 -10.08 -20.64
C LYS A 12 -38.79 -9.30 -19.41
N ARG A 13 -39.69 -8.99 -18.45
CA ARG A 13 -39.32 -8.29 -17.21
C ARG A 13 -38.63 -9.24 -16.22
N SER A 14 -39.02 -10.51 -16.17
CA SER A 14 -38.34 -11.52 -15.36
C SER A 14 -36.97 -11.88 -15.91
N GLU A 15 -36.83 -12.05 -17.22
CA GLU A 15 -35.53 -12.28 -17.89
C GLU A 15 -34.55 -11.14 -17.59
N LYS A 16 -34.99 -9.88 -17.77
CA LYS A 16 -34.16 -8.70 -17.49
C LYS A 16 -33.78 -8.56 -16.00
N LYS A 17 -34.58 -9.13 -15.08
CA LYS A 17 -34.23 -9.19 -13.65
C LYS A 17 -33.19 -10.29 -13.37
N ILE A 18 -33.28 -11.43 -14.07
CA ILE A 18 -32.32 -12.52 -13.98
C ILE A 18 -30.96 -12.05 -14.49
N ASP A 19 -30.91 -11.37 -15.63
CA ASP A 19 -29.67 -10.80 -16.19
C ASP A 19 -29.00 -9.82 -15.24
N LYS A 20 -29.78 -8.90 -14.66
CA LYS A 20 -29.27 -7.94 -13.66
C LYS A 20 -28.76 -8.63 -12.40
N LYS A 21 -29.44 -9.69 -11.94
CA LYS A 21 -29.00 -10.46 -10.77
C LYS A 21 -27.70 -11.20 -11.07
N ALA A 22 -27.58 -11.81 -12.25
CA ALA A 22 -26.36 -12.49 -12.69
C ALA A 22 -25.18 -11.51 -12.84
N GLU A 23 -25.43 -10.31 -13.39
CA GLU A 23 -24.45 -9.24 -13.50
C GLU A 23 -23.98 -8.78 -12.10
N TYR A 24 -24.90 -8.57 -11.17
CA TYR A 24 -24.58 -8.22 -9.78
C TYR A 24 -23.70 -9.27 -9.10
N GLU A 25 -24.05 -10.56 -9.21
CA GLU A 25 -23.25 -11.64 -8.63
C GLU A 25 -21.84 -11.73 -9.26
N LYS A 26 -21.74 -11.50 -10.57
CA LYS A 26 -20.45 -11.42 -11.27
C LYS A 26 -19.61 -10.26 -10.73
N LEU A 27 -20.19 -9.06 -10.60
CA LEU A 27 -19.51 -7.88 -10.11
C LEU A 27 -19.07 -8.04 -8.64
N LYS A 28 -19.93 -8.64 -7.81
CA LYS A 28 -19.62 -8.98 -6.41
C LYS A 28 -18.43 -9.93 -6.31
N LYS A 29 -18.38 -10.96 -7.16
CA LYS A 29 -17.24 -11.89 -7.22
C LYS A 29 -15.96 -11.19 -7.67
N GLN A 30 -16.03 -10.34 -8.68
CA GLN A 30 -14.89 -9.54 -9.16
C GLN A 30 -14.36 -8.60 -8.08
N LEU A 31 -15.26 -7.91 -7.36
CA LEU A 31 -14.89 -7.03 -6.26
C LEU A 31 -14.17 -7.79 -5.16
N LYS A 32 -14.69 -8.95 -4.74
CA LYS A 32 -14.03 -9.80 -3.72
C LYS A 32 -12.64 -10.24 -4.17
N ALA A 33 -12.49 -10.64 -5.43
CA ALA A 33 -11.19 -11.00 -5.99
C ALA A 33 -10.22 -9.80 -6.03
N ALA A 34 -10.70 -8.61 -6.39
CA ALA A 34 -9.90 -7.39 -6.42
C ALA A 34 -9.43 -6.98 -5.02
N ILE A 35 -10.29 -7.09 -4.00
CA ILE A 35 -9.92 -6.82 -2.60
C ILE A 35 -8.82 -7.78 -2.14
N ASN A 36 -8.97 -9.08 -2.40
CA ASN A 36 -7.95 -10.06 -2.03
C ASN A 36 -6.62 -9.81 -2.75
N ARG A 37 -6.68 -9.47 -4.04
CA ARG A 37 -5.49 -9.12 -4.82
C ARG A 37 -4.81 -7.87 -4.27
N LYS A 38 -5.58 -6.85 -3.89
CA LYS A 38 -5.04 -5.65 -3.24
C LYS A 38 -4.29 -6.03 -1.96
N LYS A 39 -4.91 -6.84 -1.08
CA LYS A 39 -4.28 -7.30 0.17
C LYS A 39 -2.96 -8.04 -0.08
N ASP A 40 -2.90 -8.93 -1.06
CA ASP A 40 -1.68 -9.64 -1.44
C ASP A 40 -0.59 -8.69 -1.97
N LEU A 41 -0.95 -7.73 -2.83
CA LEU A 41 -0.02 -6.72 -3.31
C LEU A 41 0.51 -5.82 -2.19
N ASP A 42 -0.35 -5.41 -1.25
CA ASP A 42 0.05 -4.60 -0.10
C ASP A 42 1.07 -5.36 0.78
N GLN A 43 0.87 -6.66 0.98
CA GLN A 43 1.83 -7.53 1.70
C GLN A 43 3.16 -7.67 0.96
N GLN A 44 3.12 -7.89 -0.36
CA GLN A 44 4.33 -8.01 -1.18
C GLN A 44 5.10 -6.69 -1.20
N LEU A 45 4.40 -5.56 -1.28
CA LEU A 45 5.00 -4.23 -1.22
C LEU A 45 5.74 -4.04 0.11
N ALA A 46 5.09 -4.32 1.24
CA ALA A 46 5.71 -4.20 2.57
C ALA A 46 6.98 -5.05 2.70
N LYS A 47 6.94 -6.29 2.19
CA LYS A 47 8.12 -7.19 2.19
C LYS A 47 9.27 -6.64 1.34
N LEU A 48 8.97 -6.06 0.17
CA LEU A 48 9.98 -5.46 -0.69
C LEU A 48 10.60 -4.22 -0.05
N GLU A 49 9.79 -3.37 0.59
CA GLU A 49 10.28 -2.19 1.32
C GLU A 49 11.23 -2.59 2.46
N GLU A 50 10.89 -3.64 3.21
CA GLU A 50 11.77 -4.19 4.25
C GLU A 50 13.09 -4.71 3.68
N ASP A 51 13.04 -5.45 2.57
CA ASP A 51 14.24 -5.96 1.89
C ASP A 51 15.13 -4.82 1.37
N ILE A 52 14.55 -3.78 0.78
CA ILE A 52 15.26 -2.57 0.35
C ILE A 52 15.97 -1.93 1.55
N PHE A 53 15.25 -1.70 2.65
CA PHE A 53 15.80 -1.09 3.85
C PHE A 53 16.98 -1.89 4.44
N ASN A 54 16.85 -3.22 4.48
CA ASN A 54 17.90 -4.11 4.97
C ASN A 54 19.13 -4.08 4.07
N LYS A 55 18.93 -4.11 2.74
CA LYS A 55 20.02 -3.98 1.76
C LYS A 55 20.73 -2.64 1.83
N GLU A 56 19.99 -1.55 2.00
CA GLU A 56 20.58 -0.23 2.22
C GLU A 56 21.42 -0.20 3.50
N THR A 57 20.90 -0.74 4.61
CA THR A 57 21.64 -0.81 5.88
C THR A 57 22.95 -1.58 5.71
N LYS A 58 22.90 -2.73 5.04
CA LYS A 58 24.09 -3.53 4.75
C LYS A 58 25.07 -2.77 3.85
N TYR A 59 24.60 -2.20 2.75
CA TYR A 59 25.44 -1.49 1.79
C TYR A 59 26.10 -0.23 2.38
N LEU A 60 25.36 0.58 3.13
CA LEU A 60 25.87 1.81 3.73
C LEU A 60 26.84 1.54 4.89
N SER A 61 26.61 0.47 5.66
CA SER A 61 27.53 0.06 6.75
C SER A 61 28.85 -0.51 6.21
N GLU A 62 28.81 -1.35 5.17
CA GLU A 62 29.99 -1.93 4.53
C GLU A 62 30.76 -0.89 3.67
N GLY A 63 30.04 0.01 3.00
CA GLY A 63 30.59 1.05 2.10
C GLY A 63 31.27 2.23 2.80
N ALA A 64 31.23 2.30 4.13
CA ALA A 64 31.75 3.43 4.91
C ALA A 64 33.26 3.69 4.72
N THR A 65 34.00 2.68 4.25
CA THR A 65 35.47 2.71 4.10
C THR A 65 35.93 3.07 2.68
N HIS A 66 35.18 2.67 1.66
CA HIS A 66 35.62 2.77 0.25
C HIS A 66 34.84 3.81 -0.57
N GLY A 67 33.79 4.39 0.00
CA GLY A 67 32.84 5.24 -0.71
C GLY A 67 31.56 4.47 -1.05
N ASN A 68 30.50 5.21 -1.37
CA ASN A 68 29.18 4.66 -1.66
C ASN A 68 28.47 5.48 -2.74
N ILE A 69 27.42 4.93 -3.35
CA ILE A 69 26.68 5.61 -4.44
C ILE A 69 26.05 6.94 -4.01
N ILE A 70 25.84 7.17 -2.71
CA ILE A 70 25.21 8.38 -2.19
C ILE A 70 26.21 9.54 -2.11
N LYS A 71 27.43 9.28 -1.62
CA LYS A 71 28.46 10.30 -1.32
C LYS A 71 29.67 10.24 -2.26
N GLY A 72 29.70 9.27 -3.16
CA GLY A 72 30.75 9.08 -4.16
C GLY A 72 31.89 8.15 -3.71
N PHE A 73 32.79 7.89 -4.67
CA PHE A 73 33.93 6.96 -4.54
C PHE A 73 35.29 7.68 -4.55
N GLU A 74 35.35 8.93 -4.13
CA GLU A 74 36.60 9.73 -4.14
C GLU A 74 37.75 9.08 -3.35
N ASN A 75 37.43 8.22 -2.39
CA ASN A 75 38.42 7.50 -1.58
C ASN A 75 39.14 6.39 -2.36
N PHE A 76 38.66 6.01 -3.55
CA PHE A 76 39.27 4.97 -4.38
C PHE A 76 40.47 5.49 -5.20
N THR A 77 40.50 6.78 -5.52
CA THR A 77 41.55 7.39 -6.36
C THR A 77 42.65 8.09 -5.57
N LYS A 78 42.38 8.46 -4.31
CA LYS A 78 43.35 9.12 -3.42
C LYS A 78 44.24 8.08 -2.73
N ASN A 79 45.30 7.63 -3.41
CA ASN A 79 46.34 6.84 -2.77
C ASN A 79 47.14 7.72 -1.80
N SER A 80 46.75 7.69 -0.52
CA SER A 80 47.60 7.97 0.66
C SER A 80 48.49 9.22 0.59
N SER A 81 47.96 10.42 0.87
CA SER A 81 48.80 11.53 1.35
C SER A 81 48.29 12.22 2.61
N SER A 82 47.07 11.94 3.07
CA SER A 82 46.58 12.43 4.37
C SER A 82 45.86 11.33 5.16
N SER A 83 46.56 10.79 6.16
CA SER A 83 46.00 9.84 7.15
C SER A 83 44.80 10.41 7.91
N ALA A 84 44.57 11.72 7.86
CA ALA A 84 43.41 12.40 8.43
C ALA A 84 42.10 12.17 7.64
N ALA A 85 42.17 11.86 6.34
CA ALA A 85 40.98 11.64 5.49
C ALA A 85 40.45 10.19 5.57
N ARG A 86 41.33 9.20 5.78
CA ARG A 86 40.95 7.78 5.89
C ARG A 86 40.18 7.42 7.16
N ASN A 87 40.33 8.22 8.22
CA ASN A 87 39.69 7.95 9.52
C ASN A 87 38.32 8.61 9.69
N LYS A 88 37.89 9.45 8.74
CA LYS A 88 36.49 9.89 8.71
C LYS A 88 35.67 8.78 8.04
N LYS A 89 35.37 7.73 8.80
CA LYS A 89 34.31 6.77 8.44
C LYS A 89 33.13 7.58 7.94
N ILE A 90 32.69 7.31 6.72
CA ILE A 90 31.54 8.00 6.15
C ILE A 90 30.35 7.65 7.04
N GLN A 91 29.91 8.62 7.84
CA GLN A 91 28.72 8.46 8.65
C GLN A 91 27.52 8.48 7.70
N PHE A 92 26.68 7.45 7.80
CA PHE A 92 25.41 7.42 7.09
C PHE A 92 24.32 7.89 8.05
N THR A 93 23.40 8.69 7.54
CA THR A 93 22.19 9.11 8.24
C THR A 93 20.98 8.43 7.61
N ASP A 94 19.82 8.49 8.26
CA ASP A 94 18.59 7.96 7.65
C ASP A 94 18.15 8.75 6.41
N GLU A 95 18.64 9.99 6.25
CA GLU A 95 18.45 10.79 5.04
C GLU A 95 19.22 10.23 3.82
N ASP A 96 20.27 9.45 4.05
CA ASP A 96 21.06 8.82 2.97
C ASP A 96 20.35 7.58 2.37
N ARG A 97 19.19 7.17 2.90
CA ARG A 97 18.41 6.00 2.47
C ARG A 97 17.51 6.30 1.27
N ILE A 98 18.12 6.75 0.18
CA ILE A 98 17.38 7.29 -0.97
C ILE A 98 16.42 6.27 -1.64
N PHE A 99 16.70 4.96 -1.55
CA PHE A 99 15.83 3.95 -2.15
C PHE A 99 14.60 3.73 -1.27
N SER A 100 14.76 3.65 0.05
CA SER A 100 13.61 3.63 0.96
C SER A 100 12.79 4.92 0.86
N LEU A 101 13.45 6.08 0.81
CA LEU A 101 12.81 7.39 0.68
C LEU A 101 12.10 7.60 -0.67
N SER A 102 12.42 6.80 -1.69
CA SER A 102 11.70 6.82 -2.97
C SER A 102 10.28 6.23 -2.87
N SER A 103 9.97 5.49 -1.81
CA SER A 103 8.65 4.94 -1.57
C SER A 103 7.77 5.89 -0.75
N SER A 104 6.66 6.33 -1.33
CA SER A 104 5.68 7.18 -0.63
C SER A 104 4.99 6.48 0.55
N THR A 105 4.80 5.16 0.47
CA THR A 105 4.24 4.33 1.55
C THR A 105 5.21 4.25 2.73
N TYR A 106 6.51 4.02 2.45
CA TYR A 106 7.56 4.07 3.46
C TYR A 106 7.66 5.46 4.12
N VAL A 107 7.69 6.54 3.35
CA VAL A 107 7.76 7.91 3.88
C VAL A 107 6.55 8.24 4.76
N ARG A 108 5.35 7.79 4.39
CA ARG A 108 4.15 7.95 5.22
C ARG A 108 4.27 7.18 6.54
N HIS A 109 4.77 5.95 6.48
CA HIS A 109 5.00 5.12 7.66
C HIS A 109 6.02 5.78 8.61
N LEU A 110 7.15 6.26 8.07
CA LEU A 110 8.19 6.94 8.82
C LEU A 110 7.68 8.24 9.48
N LYS A 111 6.92 9.06 8.73
CA LYS A 111 6.27 10.26 9.30
C LYS A 111 5.32 9.92 10.44
N ARG A 112 4.56 8.83 10.33
CA ARG A 112 3.65 8.36 11.39
C ARG A 112 4.42 7.96 12.65
N ILE A 113 5.53 7.22 12.50
CA ILE A 113 6.40 6.84 13.62
C ILE A 113 7.00 8.06 14.30
N ILE A 114 7.51 9.03 13.52
CA ILE A 114 8.10 10.26 14.07
C ILE A 114 7.04 11.05 14.84
N ALA A 115 5.83 11.18 14.27
CA ALA A 115 4.71 11.87 14.92
C ALA A 115 4.25 11.15 16.20
N SER A 116 4.20 9.81 16.21
CA SER A 116 3.86 9.05 17.42
C SER A 116 4.93 9.18 18.51
N ASN A 117 6.21 9.18 18.14
CA ASN A 117 7.32 9.31 19.08
C ASN A 117 7.40 10.71 19.70
N ALA A 118 6.99 11.75 18.96
CA ALA A 118 6.95 13.12 19.46
C ALA A 118 5.80 13.36 20.47
N ASN A 119 4.73 12.57 20.41
CA ASN A 119 3.52 12.78 21.21
C ASN A 119 3.33 11.79 22.37
N GLY A 120 4.26 10.85 22.60
CA GLY A 120 4.26 9.99 23.79
C GLY A 120 3.02 9.13 24.03
N GLU A 121 2.14 8.95 23.03
CA GLU A 121 0.91 8.18 23.17
C GLU A 121 1.01 6.80 22.52
N MET A 122 0.80 5.79 23.36
CA MET A 122 0.88 4.37 23.05
C MET A 122 -0.44 3.94 22.40
N ASN A 123 -0.49 3.83 21.06
CA ASN A 123 -1.58 3.13 20.37
C ASN A 123 -1.05 2.44 19.11
N ALA A 124 -0.31 1.34 19.31
CA ALA A 124 0.14 0.42 18.27
C ALA A 124 -0.91 -0.66 17.95
N ALA A 125 -2.20 -0.31 17.99
CA ALA A 125 -3.29 -1.18 17.55
C ALA A 125 -4.38 -0.33 16.91
N VAL A 126 -4.21 0.01 15.64
CA VAL A 126 -5.37 0.22 14.77
C VAL A 126 -5.34 -0.94 13.79
N SER A 127 -6.07 -1.97 14.18
CA SER A 127 -6.61 -2.99 13.30
C SER A 127 -7.28 -2.28 12.12
N ASP A 128 -6.78 -2.55 10.92
CA ASP A 128 -7.46 -2.24 9.65
C ASP A 128 -8.64 -3.21 9.51
N ASP A 129 -9.72 -2.99 10.27
CA ASP A 129 -11.00 -3.69 10.08
C ASP A 129 -12.14 -2.94 10.80
N GLU A 130 -12.88 -2.12 10.07
CA GLU A 130 -14.35 -2.10 10.14
C GLU A 130 -14.92 -1.22 9.01
N VAL A 131 -15.36 -1.88 7.94
CA VAL A 131 -16.38 -1.33 7.05
C VAL A 131 -17.66 -2.09 7.35
N ASP A 132 -18.37 -1.66 8.38
CA ASP A 132 -19.69 -2.19 8.69
C ASP A 132 -20.66 -1.82 7.56
N SER A 133 -21.24 -2.84 6.93
CA SER A 133 -22.16 -2.72 5.79
C SER A 133 -23.48 -3.36 6.19
N GLU A 134 -24.17 -2.74 7.13
CA GLU A 134 -25.57 -3.04 7.43
C GLU A 134 -26.49 -2.31 6.44
N GLY A 135 -26.84 -3.02 5.37
CA GLY A 135 -27.88 -2.62 4.44
C GLY A 135 -29.27 -2.89 5.00
N THR A 136 -29.82 -2.01 5.84
CA THR A 136 -31.24 -2.06 6.20
C THR A 136 -32.07 -1.27 5.19
N GLY A 137 -32.71 -1.99 4.27
CA GLY A 137 -33.74 -1.43 3.39
C GLY A 137 -34.99 -1.04 4.19
N SER A 138 -35.29 0.25 4.25
CA SER A 138 -36.58 0.74 4.77
C SER A 138 -37.43 1.30 3.62
N SER A 139 -38.38 0.48 3.19
CA SER A 139 -39.47 0.81 2.29
C SER A 139 -40.36 1.90 2.89
N ARG A 140 -40.21 3.16 2.47
CA ARG A 140 -41.21 4.20 2.76
C ARG A 140 -42.33 4.15 1.73
N SER A 141 -43.36 3.38 2.08
CA SER A 141 -44.72 3.53 1.56
C SER A 141 -45.20 4.97 1.79
N ARG A 142 -45.50 5.70 0.73
CA ARG A 142 -46.31 6.92 0.80
C ARG A 142 -47.74 6.52 0.42
N LYS A 143 -48.64 6.60 1.39
CA LYS A 143 -50.08 6.48 1.21
C LYS A 143 -50.75 7.81 1.55
N ARG A 144 -51.80 8.08 0.77
CA ARG A 144 -52.77 9.19 0.77
C ARG A 144 -52.32 10.40 -0.03
#